data_AF-A0A016TDJ2-F1
#
_entry.id   AF-A0A016TDJ2-F1
#
_cell.length_a   1.000
_cell.length_b   1.000
_cell.length_c   1.000
_cell.angle_alpha   90.00
_cell.angle_beta   90.00
_cell.angle_gamma   90.00
#
_symmetry.space_group_name_H-M   'P 1'
#
loop_
_entity.id
_entity.type
_entity.pdbx_description
1 polymer ?
#
loop_
_entity_poly.entity_id
_entity_poly.type
_entity_poly.pdbx_seq_one_letter_code
_entity_poly.pdbx_strand_id
1 'polypeptide(L)'
;MCTPVPVMENRICRESVAQDHEAFRRKRRMTAAESRTSIKLTARNIAECRHVIPCLKESEGRKVTSRLGMEATVEKYYERLLHSFMTTSPGRLLTQRLEDTLPFTPSEVVMR
;
A
#
# COMPACT_ATOMS: atom_id res chain seq x y z
N MET A 1 -12.92 29.85 2.71
CA MET A 1 -13.87 28.98 3.42
C MET A 1 -13.32 27.56 3.37
N CYS A 2 -12.69 27.07 4.44
CA CYS A 2 -12.24 25.68 4.52
C CYS A 2 -13.44 24.82 4.95
N THR A 3 -13.88 23.91 4.10
CA THR A 3 -14.92 22.95 4.45
C THR A 3 -14.40 22.00 5.53
N PRO A 4 -15.17 21.68 6.59
CA PRO A 4 -14.77 20.68 7.56
C PRO A 4 -14.82 19.31 6.88
N VAL A 5 -13.67 18.63 6.78
CA VAL A 5 -13.64 17.22 6.39
C VAL A 5 -14.41 16.43 7.47
N PRO A 6 -15.45 15.66 7.12
CA PRO A 6 -16.32 15.03 8.09
C PRO A 6 -15.53 14.00 8.93
N VAL A 7 -15.59 14.16 10.25
CA VAL A 7 -14.80 13.44 11.27
C VAL A 7 -14.91 11.92 11.18
N MET A 8 -15.97 11.40 10.55
CA MET A 8 -16.21 9.96 10.33
C MET A 8 -15.28 9.32 9.29
N GLU A 9 -14.92 10.05 8.23
CA GLU A 9 -13.95 9.57 7.24
C GLU A 9 -12.56 9.41 7.88
N ASN A 10 -12.25 10.26 8.87
CA ASN A 10 -10.98 10.19 9.59
C ASN A 10 -10.82 8.89 10.39
N ARG A 11 -11.91 8.32 10.95
CA ARG A 11 -11.84 7.07 11.71
C ARG A 11 -11.64 5.86 10.80
N ILE A 12 -12.45 5.76 9.75
CA ILE A 12 -12.38 4.67 8.77
C ILE A 12 -11.01 4.67 8.08
N CYS A 13 -10.50 5.84 7.69
CA CYS A 13 -9.16 5.94 7.12
C CYS A 13 -8.05 5.54 8.09
N ARG A 14 -8.16 5.88 9.38
CA ARG A 14 -7.17 5.44 10.39
C ARG A 14 -7.21 3.92 10.58
N GLU A 15 -8.41 3.34 10.63
CA GLU A 15 -8.59 1.89 10.76
C GLU A 15 -8.03 1.16 9.54
N SER A 16 -8.31 1.64 8.32
CA SER A 16 -7.78 1.03 7.09
C SER A 16 -6.25 1.12 7.02
N VAL A 17 -5.67 2.28 7.36
CA VAL A 17 -4.21 2.46 7.41
C VAL A 17 -3.59 1.53 8.46
N ALA A 18 -4.22 1.36 9.62
CA ALA A 18 -3.75 0.43 10.64
C ALA A 18 -3.76 -1.02 10.12
N GLN A 19 -4.82 -1.44 9.45
CA GLN A 19 -4.93 -2.77 8.85
C GLN A 19 -3.87 -3.00 7.76
N ASP A 20 -3.63 -2.01 6.90
CA ASP A 20 -2.60 -2.06 5.87
C ASP A 20 -1.21 -2.22 6.48
N HIS A 21 -0.93 -1.46 7.56
CA HIS A 21 0.31 -1.62 8.31
C HIS A 21 0.45 -3.02 8.90
N GLU A 22 -0.60 -3.59 9.49
CA GLU A 22 -0.58 -4.98 9.98
C GLU A 22 -0.29 -5.99 8.87
N ALA A 23 -0.97 -5.86 7.73
CA ALA A 23 -0.78 -6.72 6.57
C ALA A 23 0.66 -6.66 6.06
N PHE A 24 1.22 -5.45 5.96
CA PHE A 24 2.61 -5.23 5.60
C PHE A 24 3.59 -5.92 6.58
N ARG A 25 3.38 -5.75 7.89
CA ARG A 25 4.23 -6.37 8.93
C ARG A 25 4.17 -7.90 8.85
N ARG A 26 2.97 -8.46 8.66
CA ARG A 26 2.75 -9.91 8.54
C ARG A 26 3.47 -10.46 7.31
N LYS A 27 3.27 -9.85 6.13
CA LYS A 27 3.92 -10.26 4.88
C LYS A 27 5.45 -10.28 5.03
N ARG A 28 6.04 -9.21 5.56
CA ARG A 28 7.50 -9.13 5.81
C ARG A 28 8.00 -10.22 6.75
N ARG A 29 7.28 -10.53 7.82
CA ARG A 29 7.65 -11.61 8.76
C ARG A 29 7.58 -12.99 8.12
N MET A 30 6.54 -13.24 7.32
CA MET A 30 6.40 -14.51 6.58
C MET A 30 7.56 -14.70 5.60
N THR A 31 7.84 -13.69 4.78
CA THR A 31 9.00 -13.73 3.86
C THR A 31 10.31 -13.94 4.60
N ALA A 32 10.47 -13.37 5.80
CA ALA A 32 11.68 -13.57 6.59
C ALA A 32 11.83 -15.01 7.08
N ALA A 33 10.72 -15.62 7.53
CA ALA A 33 10.69 -17.03 7.93
C ALA A 33 10.99 -17.95 6.74
N GLU A 34 10.36 -17.70 5.59
CA GLU A 34 10.56 -18.45 4.34
C GLU A 34 12.02 -18.38 3.85
N SER A 35 12.60 -17.17 3.87
CA SER A 35 13.99 -16.93 3.47
C SER A 35 15.04 -17.28 4.53
N ARG A 36 14.62 -17.79 5.70
CA ARG A 36 15.48 -18.04 6.87
C ARG A 36 16.32 -16.82 7.27
N THR A 37 15.84 -15.61 6.99
CA THR A 37 16.50 -14.38 7.40
C THR A 37 16.19 -14.06 8.85
N SER A 38 17.07 -13.31 9.50
CA SER A 38 16.94 -13.00 10.92
C SER A 38 15.63 -12.24 11.22
N ILE A 39 14.82 -12.79 12.13
CA ILE A 39 13.59 -12.15 12.62
C ILE A 39 13.91 -10.80 13.27
N LYS A 40 15.04 -10.70 13.98
CA LYS A 40 15.51 -9.45 14.62
C LYS A 40 15.82 -8.37 13.58
N LEU A 41 16.52 -8.74 12.51
CA LEU A 41 16.83 -7.81 11.41
C LEU A 41 15.54 -7.34 10.72
N THR A 42 14.60 -8.26 10.49
CA THR A 42 13.30 -7.94 9.88
C THR A 42 12.49 -6.99 10.75
N ALA A 43 12.48 -7.18 12.07
CA ALA A 43 11.80 -6.26 13.00
C ALA A 43 12.41 -4.84 12.96
N ARG A 44 13.76 -4.73 12.91
CA ARG A 44 14.45 -3.44 12.74
C ARG A 44 14.07 -2.76 11.43
N ASN A 45 14.07 -3.50 10.32
CA ASN A 45 13.71 -2.96 9.01
C ASN A 45 12.24 -2.48 8.97
N ILE A 46 11.32 -3.22 9.61
CA ILE A 46 9.92 -2.79 9.74
C ILE A 46 9.80 -1.47 10.52
N ALA A 47 10.56 -1.32 11.60
CA ALA A 47 10.57 -0.09 12.39
C ALA A 47 11.13 1.09 11.57
N GLU A 48 12.17 0.85 10.78
CA GLU A 48 12.77 1.87 9.92
C GLU A 48 11.80 2.37 8.82
N CYS A 49 10.96 1.48 8.27
CA CYS A 49 9.92 1.86 7.30
C CYS A 49 8.90 2.87 7.84
N ARG A 50 8.75 3.01 9.17
CA ARG A 50 7.91 4.07 9.76
C ARG A 50 8.49 5.47 9.58
N HIS A 51 9.81 5.57 9.46
CA HIS A 51 10.54 6.83 9.44
C HIS A 51 11.16 7.14 8.08
N VAL A 52 11.35 6.13 7.23
CA VAL A 52 11.94 6.26 5.90
C VAL A 52 11.02 5.62 4.88
N ILE A 53 10.54 6.42 3.93
CA ILE A 53 9.76 5.91 2.80
C ILE A 53 10.69 5.07 1.92
N PRO A 54 10.38 3.78 1.64
CA PRO A 54 11.28 2.90 0.90
C PRO A 54 11.69 3.39 -0.48
N CYS A 55 10.86 4.21 -1.15
CA CYS A 55 11.19 4.82 -2.45
C CYS A 55 12.26 5.93 -2.37
N LEU A 56 12.72 6.29 -1.18
CA LEU A 56 13.81 7.24 -0.96
C LEU A 56 15.12 6.52 -0.57
N LYS A 57 15.18 5.20 -0.79
CA LYS A 57 16.40 4.41 -0.64
C LYS A 57 16.95 4.04 -2.02
N GLU A 58 18.24 4.28 -2.20
CA GLU A 58 19.03 3.79 -3.33
C GLU A 58 19.05 2.25 -3.37
N SER A 59 19.50 1.68 -4.48
CA SER A 59 19.71 0.23 -4.63
C SER A 59 20.63 -0.36 -3.58
N GLU A 60 21.62 0.40 -3.11
CA GLU A 60 22.52 -0.02 -2.02
C GLU A 60 21.89 0.11 -0.63
N GLY A 61 20.63 0.54 -0.52
CA GLY A 61 19.91 0.73 0.74
C GLY A 61 20.27 2.03 1.47
N ARG A 62 21.12 2.87 0.87
CA ARG A 62 21.46 4.21 1.38
C ARG A 62 20.29 5.17 1.20
N LYS A 63 20.15 6.10 2.15
CA LYS A 63 19.13 7.15 2.10
C LYS A 63 19.56 8.24 1.13
N VAL A 64 18.69 8.58 0.19
CA VAL A 64 18.92 9.68 -0.74
C VAL A 64 18.44 10.99 -0.11
N THR A 65 19.30 11.99 -0.10
CA THR A 65 19.02 13.31 0.49
C THR A 65 19.05 14.46 -0.52
N SER A 66 19.67 14.25 -1.68
CA SER A 66 19.66 15.22 -2.78
C SER A 66 18.33 15.18 -3.52
N ARG A 67 17.79 16.35 -3.87
CA ARG A 67 16.54 16.48 -4.62
C ARG A 67 16.55 15.65 -5.92
N LEU A 68 17.57 15.81 -6.75
CA LEU A 68 17.67 15.11 -8.04
C LEU A 68 17.74 13.59 -7.83
N GLY A 69 18.45 13.14 -6.80
CA GLY A 69 18.53 11.73 -6.46
C GLY A 69 17.19 11.16 -5.96
N MET A 70 16.45 11.94 -5.17
CA MET A 70 15.12 11.55 -4.70
C MET A 70 14.15 11.40 -5.88
N GLU A 71 14.12 12.38 -6.79
CA GLU A 71 13.26 12.36 -7.99
C GLU A 71 13.53 11.09 -8.83
N ALA A 72 14.79 10.80 -9.15
CA ALA A 72 15.18 9.62 -9.92
C ALA A 72 14.87 8.28 -9.19
N THR A 73 15.02 8.25 -7.87
CA THR A 73 14.75 7.02 -7.08
C THR A 73 13.24 6.75 -7.00
N VAL A 74 12.44 7.80 -6.84
CA VAL A 74 10.98 7.73 -6.81
C VAL A 74 10.43 7.28 -8.16
N GLU A 75 10.89 7.88 -9.26
CA GLU A 75 10.51 7.50 -10.63
C GLU A 75 10.74 6.00 -10.86
N LYS A 76 11.97 5.54 -10.65
CA LYS A 76 12.36 4.13 -10.80
C LYS A 76 11.57 3.18 -9.89
N TYR A 77 11.21 3.64 -8.68
CA TYR A 77 10.40 2.85 -7.76
C TYR A 77 8.98 2.64 -8.30
N TYR A 78 8.33 3.71 -8.78
CA TYR A 78 6.98 3.63 -9.30
C TYR A 78 6.90 2.92 -10.65
N GLU A 79 7.89 3.08 -11.52
CA GLU A 79 8.00 2.27 -12.76
C GLU A 79 7.97 0.78 -12.42
N ARG A 80 8.84 0.32 -11.52
CA ARG A 80 8.89 -1.09 -11.10
C ARG A 80 7.58 -1.55 -10.48
N LEU A 81 6.97 -0.69 -9.66
CA LEU A 81 5.71 -0.99 -9.01
C LEU A 81 4.63 -1.25 -10.07
N LEU A 82 4.45 -0.31 -11.00
CA LEU A 82 3.45 -0.37 -12.07
C LEU A 82 3.72 -1.55 -13.04
N HIS A 83 4.97 -1.79 -13.41
CA HIS A 83 5.32 -2.95 -14.25
C HIS A 83 5.04 -4.30 -13.56
N SER A 84 5.25 -4.41 -12.24
CA SER A 84 4.90 -5.63 -11.49
C SER A 84 3.40 -5.90 -11.45
N PHE A 85 2.58 -4.84 -11.44
CA PHE A 85 1.13 -4.95 -11.54
C PHE A 85 0.69 -5.34 -12.96
N MET A 86 1.38 -4.89 -14.01
CA MET A 86 1.05 -5.26 -15.39
C MET A 86 1.37 -6.72 -15.73
N THR A 87 2.36 -7.33 -15.07
CA THR A 87 2.65 -8.77 -15.20
C THR A 87 1.64 -9.67 -14.47
N THR A 88 0.80 -9.10 -13.62
CA THR A 88 -0.30 -9.80 -12.95
C THR A 88 -1.59 -9.36 -13.62
N SER A 89 -2.12 -10.14 -14.57
CA SER A 89 -3.34 -9.86 -15.36
C SER A 89 -4.21 -8.72 -14.79
N PRO A 90 -4.22 -7.53 -15.42
CA PRO A 90 -4.93 -6.34 -14.94
C PRO A 90 -6.43 -6.58 -14.68
N GLY A 91 -7.00 -7.58 -15.33
CA GLY A 91 -8.40 -7.96 -15.21
C GLY A 91 -8.79 -8.62 -13.90
N ARG A 92 -7.86 -9.04 -13.02
CA ARG A 92 -8.24 -9.76 -11.79
C ARG A 92 -8.42 -8.86 -10.56
N LEU A 93 -7.71 -7.73 -10.50
CA LEU A 93 -7.76 -6.81 -9.34
C LEU A 93 -8.85 -5.73 -9.47
N LEU A 94 -9.12 -5.23 -10.68
CA LEU A 94 -10.20 -4.27 -10.92
C LEU A 94 -11.59 -4.91 -10.74
N THR A 95 -11.74 -6.17 -11.16
CA THR A 95 -12.99 -6.92 -11.05
C THR A 95 -13.33 -7.21 -9.58
N GLN A 96 -12.35 -7.59 -8.75
CA GLN A 96 -12.59 -7.79 -7.31
C GLN A 96 -13.08 -6.53 -6.60
N ARG A 97 -12.52 -5.35 -6.92
CA ARG A 97 -12.94 -4.11 -6.26
C ARG A 97 -14.28 -3.57 -6.76
N LEU A 98 -14.67 -3.91 -7.99
CA LEU A 98 -15.95 -3.52 -8.58
C LEU A 98 -17.08 -4.45 -8.10
N GLU A 99 -16.81 -5.76 -7.95
CA GLU A 99 -17.79 -6.74 -7.48
C GLU A 99 -18.14 -6.56 -6.00
N ASP A 100 -17.20 -6.07 -5.17
CA ASP A 100 -17.44 -5.83 -3.74
C ASP A 100 -18.28 -4.56 -3.42
N THR A 101 -18.66 -3.74 -4.42
CA THR A 101 -19.34 -2.44 -4.15
C THR A 101 -20.75 -2.30 -4.75
N LEU A 102 -21.33 -3.30 -5.43
CA LEU A 102 -22.64 -3.12 -6.06
C LEU A 102 -23.62 -4.26 -5.77
N PRO A 103 -24.38 -4.20 -4.66
CA PRO A 103 -25.67 -4.86 -4.59
C PRO A 103 -26.74 -3.87 -5.08
N PHE A 104 -26.76 -3.56 -6.38
CA PHE A 104 -28.03 -3.10 -6.96
C PHE A 104 -28.79 -4.34 -7.42
N THR A 105 -29.60 -4.87 -6.51
CA THR A 105 -30.66 -5.81 -6.85
C THR A 105 -31.74 -5.04 -7.64
N PRO A 106 -32.08 -5.42 -8.89
CA PRO A 106 -33.15 -4.78 -9.66
C PRO A 106 -34.51 -5.34 -9.25
N SER A 107 -34.79 -5.40 -7.96
CA SER A 107 -36.01 -5.98 -7.40
C SER A 107 -36.54 -5.12 -6.27
N GLU A 108 -36.90 -3.88 -6.60
CA GLU A 108 -37.90 -3.08 -5.89
C GLU A 108 -38.24 -1.82 -6.71
N VAL A 109 -38.94 -2.02 -7.84
CA VAL A 109 -39.84 -0.98 -8.37
C VAL A 109 -41.18 -1.67 -8.65
N VAL A 110 -41.94 -1.89 -7.59
CA VAL A 110 -43.40 -1.96 -7.65
C VAL A 110 -43.92 -0.88 -6.72
N MET A 111 -44.41 0.22 -7.30
CA MET A 111 -45.54 1.03 -6.83
C MET A 111 -45.63 2.34 -7.64
N ARG A 112 -46.30 2.26 -8.80
CA ARG A 112 -47.58 2.92 -9.11
C ARG A 112 -47.78 3.05 -10.62
#